data_AF-A0AAJ4AVE1-F1
#
_entry.id   AF-A0AAJ4AVE1-F1
#
_cell.length_a   1.000
_cell.length_b   1.000
_cell.length_c   1.000
_cell.angle_alpha   90.00
_cell.angle_beta   90.00
_cell.angle_gamma   90.00
#
_symmetry.space_group_name_H-M   'P 1'
#
loop_
_entity.id
_entity.type
_entity.pdbx_description
1 polymer ?
#
loop_
_entity_poly.entity_id
_entity_poly.type
_entity_poly.pdbx_seq_one_letter_code
_entity_poly.pdbx_strand_id
1 'polypeptide(L)'
;MKTLALALCLTLSLFSLTLSAKTLTEAQYIEVFQGEDIQQQKDALASLVMAGMSEPKVYNKIEENLQKSLPLAVDRHSIDYSAWLLKGLAYSGDEKYIATFNAVIAGDYHSKLQKYARKSLKILDQYKVWAPILSNKSLYDDKFSQASNVLANALRSDVLELKLNAAKRVINQNIDSEQINEVLNEELKDTRLLKHEKQSIQAYAYMAKALAITGDEKYKPTIEQLAQDSSEKKLRKYASKYLKKYY
;
A
#
# COMPACT_ATOMS: atom_id res chain seq x y z
N MET A 1 -12.63 57.68 -31.15
CA MET A 1 -13.73 56.74 -30.88
C MET A 1 -13.12 55.51 -30.22
N LYS A 2 -13.46 55.27 -28.95
CA LYS A 2 -12.98 54.16 -28.14
C LYS A 2 -13.92 52.98 -28.36
N THR A 3 -13.44 51.85 -28.86
CA THR A 3 -14.17 50.58 -28.80
C THR A 3 -13.39 49.64 -27.89
N LEU A 4 -13.91 49.50 -26.66
CA LEU A 4 -13.59 48.41 -25.75
C LEU A 4 -14.04 47.09 -26.38
N ALA A 5 -13.15 46.12 -26.47
CA ALA A 5 -13.52 44.72 -26.65
C ALA A 5 -13.26 43.98 -25.34
N LEU A 6 -14.35 43.51 -24.73
CA LEU A 6 -14.43 42.71 -23.52
C LEU A 6 -13.54 41.46 -23.63
N ALA A 7 -12.60 41.30 -22.70
CA ALA A 7 -11.96 40.02 -22.43
C ALA A 7 -12.83 39.23 -21.44
N LEU A 8 -13.56 38.24 -21.93
CA LEU A 8 -14.31 37.29 -21.10
C LEU A 8 -13.37 36.14 -20.72
N CYS A 9 -12.69 36.26 -19.58
CA CYS A 9 -11.90 35.18 -19.00
C CYS A 9 -12.83 34.10 -18.43
N LEU A 10 -13.13 33.07 -19.24
CA LEU A 10 -13.71 31.82 -18.74
C LEU A 10 -12.63 31.07 -17.94
N THR A 11 -12.65 31.24 -16.63
CA THR A 11 -11.88 30.40 -15.70
C THR A 11 -12.67 29.13 -15.41
N LEU A 12 -12.58 28.15 -16.30
CA LEU A 12 -12.95 26.77 -15.99
C LEU A 12 -11.86 26.21 -15.07
N SER A 13 -12.05 26.43 -13.76
CA SER A 13 -11.37 25.69 -12.71
C SER A 13 -11.74 24.21 -12.86
N LEU A 14 -10.86 23.47 -13.54
CA LEU A 14 -10.82 22.01 -13.53
C LEU A 14 -10.55 21.56 -12.10
N PHE A 15 -11.63 21.40 -11.33
CA PHE A 15 -11.64 20.54 -10.15
C PHE A 15 -11.25 19.15 -10.62
N SER A 16 -9.97 18.82 -10.50
CA SER A 16 -9.54 17.43 -10.51
C SER A 16 -10.15 16.80 -9.27
N LEU A 17 -11.26 16.08 -9.45
CA LEU A 17 -11.72 15.11 -8.46
C LEU A 17 -10.58 14.12 -8.29
N THR A 18 -9.77 14.31 -7.26
CA THR A 18 -8.93 13.24 -6.76
C THR A 18 -9.89 12.18 -6.22
N LEU A 19 -10.30 11.26 -7.08
CA LEU A 19 -10.97 10.04 -6.68
C LEU A 19 -9.98 9.33 -5.75
N SER A 20 -10.17 9.50 -4.44
CA SER A 20 -9.51 8.64 -3.47
C SER A 20 -9.95 7.23 -3.82
N ALA A 21 -9.01 6.37 -4.22
CA ALA A 21 -9.31 5.01 -4.67
C ALA A 21 -10.02 4.27 -3.53
N LYS A 22 -11.35 4.15 -3.63
CA LYS A 22 -12.18 3.44 -2.66
C LYS A 22 -11.66 2.00 -2.61
N THR A 23 -11.31 1.52 -1.42
CA THR A 23 -10.94 0.11 -1.25
C THR A 23 -12.12 -0.75 -1.66
N LEU A 24 -11.90 -1.59 -2.67
CA LEU A 24 -12.93 -2.49 -3.19
C LEU A 24 -13.29 -3.52 -2.13
N THR A 25 -14.58 -3.83 -2.02
CA THR A 25 -15.05 -5.00 -1.28
C THR A 25 -14.69 -6.29 -2.03
N GLU A 26 -14.79 -7.45 -1.38
CA GLU A 26 -14.59 -8.74 -2.04
C GLU A 26 -15.46 -8.89 -3.29
N ALA A 27 -16.76 -8.59 -3.18
CA ALA A 27 -17.70 -8.67 -4.29
C ALA A 27 -17.28 -7.77 -5.46
N GLN A 28 -16.78 -6.56 -5.16
CA GLN A 28 -16.30 -5.63 -6.18
C GLN A 28 -15.00 -6.12 -6.83
N TYR A 29 -14.09 -6.74 -6.09
CA TYR A 29 -12.93 -7.39 -6.70
C TYR A 29 -13.35 -8.52 -7.65
N ILE A 30 -14.28 -9.38 -7.21
CA ILE A 30 -14.79 -10.47 -8.04
C ILE A 30 -15.44 -9.92 -9.32
N GLU A 31 -16.26 -8.88 -9.22
CA GLU A 31 -16.89 -8.22 -10.37
C GLU A 31 -15.84 -7.68 -11.35
N VAL A 32 -14.81 -7.00 -10.85
CA VAL A 32 -13.70 -6.49 -11.69
C VAL A 32 -12.99 -7.63 -12.43
N PHE A 33 -12.72 -8.76 -11.76
CA PHE A 33 -12.05 -9.91 -12.38
C PHE A 33 -13.00 -10.80 -13.21
N GLN A 34 -14.31 -10.58 -13.16
CA GLN A 34 -15.28 -11.18 -14.08
C GLN A 34 -15.41 -10.36 -15.38
N GLY A 35 -15.18 -9.06 -15.32
CA GLY A 35 -15.17 -8.18 -16.50
C GLY A 35 -13.95 -8.38 -17.40
N GLU A 36 -13.94 -7.69 -18.54
CA GLU A 36 -12.87 -7.77 -19.55
C GLU A 36 -11.93 -6.55 -19.56
N ASP A 37 -12.20 -5.54 -18.73
CA ASP A 37 -11.36 -4.33 -18.66
C ASP A 37 -10.02 -4.63 -17.97
N ILE A 38 -9.00 -4.87 -18.80
CA ILE A 38 -7.63 -5.16 -18.36
C ILE A 38 -7.06 -4.03 -17.50
N GLN A 39 -7.38 -2.76 -17.79
CA GLN A 39 -6.84 -1.64 -17.03
C GLN A 39 -7.46 -1.59 -15.63
N GLN A 40 -8.78 -1.76 -15.55
CA GLN A 40 -9.49 -1.86 -14.27
C GLN A 40 -8.98 -3.04 -13.42
N GLN A 41 -8.72 -4.18 -14.05
CA GLN A 41 -8.13 -5.33 -13.37
C GLN A 41 -6.71 -5.06 -12.87
N LYS A 42 -5.87 -4.36 -13.65
CA LYS A 42 -4.52 -3.95 -13.18
C LYS A 42 -4.59 -3.01 -11.99
N ASP A 43 -5.52 -2.06 -12.01
CA ASP A 43 -5.72 -1.12 -10.91
C ASP A 43 -6.21 -1.85 -9.65
N ALA A 44 -7.10 -2.83 -9.79
CA ALA A 44 -7.51 -3.71 -8.70
C ALA A 44 -6.33 -4.56 -8.18
N LEU A 45 -5.49 -5.14 -9.04
CA LEU A 45 -4.29 -5.88 -8.60
C LEU A 45 -3.30 -4.98 -7.85
N ALA A 46 -3.22 -3.70 -8.22
CA ALA A 46 -2.40 -2.72 -7.51
C ALA A 46 -2.98 -2.35 -6.13
N SER A 47 -4.30 -2.31 -5.97
CA SER A 47 -4.93 -2.00 -4.68
C SER A 47 -4.80 -3.14 -3.66
N LEU A 48 -4.61 -4.39 -4.12
CA LEU A 48 -4.47 -5.58 -3.25
C LEU A 48 -3.32 -5.51 -2.23
N VAL A 49 -2.26 -4.74 -2.51
CA VAL A 49 -1.05 -4.63 -1.68
C VAL A 49 -1.34 -4.36 -0.19
N MET A 50 -2.36 -3.54 0.08
CA MET A 50 -2.78 -3.18 1.43
C MET A 50 -4.30 -3.30 1.57
N ALA A 51 -4.89 -4.30 0.91
CA ALA A 51 -6.33 -4.52 0.97
C ALA A 51 -6.75 -5.32 2.21
N GLY A 52 -5.84 -6.09 2.81
CA GLY A 52 -6.14 -6.93 3.98
C GLY A 52 -7.21 -7.98 3.70
N MET A 53 -7.24 -8.53 2.48
CA MET A 53 -8.18 -9.58 2.14
C MET A 53 -7.72 -10.92 2.71
N SER A 54 -8.64 -11.62 3.39
CA SER A 54 -8.45 -13.01 3.87
C SER A 54 -9.03 -14.05 2.92
N GLU A 55 -9.92 -13.64 2.02
CA GLU A 55 -10.81 -14.57 1.32
C GLU A 55 -10.15 -15.20 0.08
N PRO A 56 -10.08 -16.54 -0.01
CA PRO A 56 -9.45 -17.22 -1.15
C PRO A 56 -10.12 -16.96 -2.50
N LYS A 57 -11.40 -16.56 -2.53
CA LYS A 57 -12.19 -16.48 -3.76
C LYS A 57 -11.62 -15.48 -4.78
N VAL A 58 -11.19 -14.31 -4.32
CA VAL A 58 -10.59 -13.29 -5.21
C VAL A 58 -9.30 -13.82 -5.84
N TYR A 59 -8.45 -14.44 -5.04
CA TYR A 59 -7.18 -14.99 -5.52
C TYR A 59 -7.37 -16.20 -6.44
N ASN A 60 -8.36 -17.04 -6.16
CA ASN A 60 -8.75 -18.13 -7.09
C ASN A 60 -9.22 -17.56 -8.43
N LYS A 61 -9.97 -16.45 -8.43
CA LYS A 61 -10.40 -15.79 -9.67
C LYS A 61 -9.22 -15.18 -10.44
N ILE A 62 -8.25 -14.59 -9.74
CA ILE A 62 -7.00 -14.09 -10.33
C ILE A 62 -6.20 -15.25 -10.97
N GLU A 63 -6.11 -16.40 -10.29
CA GLU A 63 -5.46 -17.59 -10.85
C GLU A 63 -6.17 -18.10 -12.09
N GLU A 64 -7.51 -18.17 -12.10
CA GLU A 64 -8.30 -18.54 -13.28
C GLU A 64 -8.00 -17.60 -14.45
N ASN A 65 -8.01 -16.29 -14.21
CA ASN A 65 -7.68 -15.29 -15.24
C ASN A 65 -6.24 -15.44 -15.74
N LEU A 66 -5.30 -15.78 -14.85
CA LEU A 66 -3.90 -16.03 -15.20
C LEU A 66 -3.76 -17.26 -16.10
N GLN A 67 -4.41 -18.37 -15.75
CA GLN A 67 -4.38 -19.59 -16.55
C GLN A 67 -4.94 -19.35 -17.96
N LYS A 68 -5.98 -18.53 -18.09
CA LYS A 68 -6.53 -18.11 -19.39
C LYS A 68 -5.61 -17.15 -20.16
N SER A 69 -4.93 -16.24 -19.47
CA SER A 69 -4.10 -15.22 -20.11
C SER A 69 -2.74 -15.75 -20.58
N LEU A 70 -2.20 -16.77 -19.90
CA LEU A 70 -0.84 -17.30 -20.16
C LEU A 70 -0.63 -17.81 -21.60
N PRO A 71 -1.52 -18.64 -22.18
CA PRO A 71 -1.36 -19.11 -23.57
C PRO A 71 -1.46 -17.98 -24.61
N LEU A 72 -2.10 -16.86 -24.25
CA LEU A 72 -2.34 -15.72 -25.13
C LEU A 72 -1.26 -14.62 -24.97
N ALA A 73 -0.31 -14.80 -24.05
CA ALA A 73 0.68 -13.79 -23.69
C ALA A 73 1.86 -13.73 -24.67
N VAL A 74 1.58 -13.34 -25.91
CA VAL A 74 2.54 -13.30 -27.02
C VAL A 74 3.10 -11.90 -27.32
N ASP A 75 2.36 -10.85 -26.95
CA ASP A 75 2.73 -9.46 -27.20
C ASP A 75 2.99 -8.70 -25.89
N ARG A 76 3.52 -7.48 -26.01
CA ARG A 76 3.92 -6.67 -24.85
C ARG A 76 2.77 -6.43 -23.86
N HIS A 77 1.55 -6.21 -24.33
CA HIS A 77 0.40 -5.88 -23.48
C HIS A 77 -0.14 -7.13 -22.76
N SER A 78 -0.29 -8.24 -23.48
CA SER A 78 -0.75 -9.52 -22.90
C SER A 78 0.28 -10.14 -21.94
N ILE A 79 1.57 -10.01 -22.22
CA ILE A 79 2.66 -10.35 -21.29
C ILE A 79 2.60 -9.47 -20.03
N ASP A 80 2.37 -8.17 -20.19
CA ASP A 80 2.30 -7.26 -19.05
C ASP A 80 1.10 -7.57 -18.15
N TYR A 81 -0.06 -7.84 -18.74
CA TYR A 81 -1.25 -8.25 -17.99
C TYR A 81 -1.05 -9.55 -17.20
N SER A 82 -0.50 -10.60 -17.84
CA SER A 82 -0.20 -11.86 -17.14
C SER A 82 0.84 -11.66 -16.01
N ALA A 83 1.81 -10.75 -16.20
CA ALA A 83 2.76 -10.39 -15.15
C ALA A 83 2.10 -9.68 -13.95
N TRP A 84 1.07 -8.85 -14.20
CA TRP A 84 0.27 -8.24 -13.14
C TRP A 84 -0.54 -9.28 -12.37
N LEU A 85 -1.16 -10.24 -13.06
CA LEU A 85 -1.91 -11.33 -12.42
C LEU A 85 -1.01 -12.19 -11.52
N LEU A 86 0.19 -12.57 -12.01
CA LEU A 86 1.21 -13.27 -11.20
C LEU A 86 1.51 -12.52 -9.89
N LYS A 87 1.73 -11.21 -10.00
CA LYS A 87 2.05 -10.36 -8.86
C LYS A 87 0.88 -10.22 -7.88
N GLY A 88 -0.34 -10.04 -8.37
CA GLY A 88 -1.53 -9.96 -7.52
C GLY A 88 -1.86 -11.27 -6.83
N LEU A 89 -1.66 -12.41 -7.51
CA LEU A 89 -1.83 -13.74 -6.93
C LEU A 89 -0.90 -13.96 -5.74
N ALA A 90 0.35 -13.47 -5.82
CA ALA A 90 1.32 -13.58 -4.75
C ALA A 90 0.93 -12.81 -3.48
N TYR A 91 0.07 -11.78 -3.58
CA TYR A 91 -0.42 -11.06 -2.40
C TYR A 91 -1.39 -11.86 -1.54
N SER A 92 -1.79 -13.05 -1.95
CA SER A 92 -2.53 -13.98 -1.10
C SER A 92 -1.71 -14.49 0.09
N GLY A 93 -0.39 -14.63 -0.08
CA GLY A 93 0.44 -15.40 0.86
C GLY A 93 0.10 -16.89 0.92
N ASP A 94 -0.77 -17.42 0.04
CA ASP A 94 -1.24 -18.81 0.08
C ASP A 94 -0.31 -19.73 -0.71
N GLU A 95 0.30 -20.70 -0.02
CA GLU A 95 1.27 -21.63 -0.58
C GLU A 95 0.73 -22.50 -1.71
N LYS A 96 -0.60 -22.67 -1.82
CA LYS A 96 -1.18 -23.46 -2.91
C LYS A 96 -0.81 -22.92 -4.31
N TYR A 97 -0.55 -21.61 -4.43
CA TYR A 97 -0.19 -20.98 -5.70
C TYR A 97 1.29 -21.15 -6.08
N ILE A 98 2.12 -21.77 -5.22
CA ILE A 98 3.53 -22.08 -5.55
C ILE A 98 3.60 -22.95 -6.81
N ALA A 99 2.71 -23.94 -6.94
CA ALA A 99 2.65 -24.81 -8.10
C ALA A 99 2.42 -24.02 -9.39
N THR A 100 1.50 -23.05 -9.35
CA THR A 100 1.19 -22.16 -10.49
C THR A 100 2.40 -21.33 -10.90
N PHE A 101 3.14 -20.74 -9.94
CA PHE A 101 4.36 -20.01 -10.26
C PHE A 101 5.46 -20.90 -10.84
N ASN A 102 5.66 -22.10 -10.29
CA ASN A 102 6.66 -23.05 -10.78
C ASN A 102 6.32 -23.57 -12.17
N ALA A 103 5.04 -23.79 -12.48
CA ALA A 103 4.59 -24.16 -13.83
C ALA A 103 4.94 -23.07 -14.85
N VAL A 104 4.73 -21.79 -14.52
CA VAL A 104 5.13 -20.68 -15.41
C VAL A 104 6.65 -20.58 -15.55
N ILE A 105 7.41 -20.90 -14.51
CA ILE A 105 8.88 -20.87 -14.53
C ILE A 105 9.46 -21.96 -15.42
N ALA A 106 8.90 -23.18 -15.35
CA ALA A 106 9.37 -24.34 -16.10
C ALA A 106 8.79 -24.42 -17.52
N GLY A 107 7.65 -23.75 -17.76
CA GLY A 107 6.98 -23.75 -19.05
C GLY A 107 7.68 -22.89 -20.11
N ASP A 108 7.32 -23.15 -21.36
CA ASP A 108 7.76 -22.40 -22.54
C ASP A 108 6.99 -21.09 -22.70
N TYR A 109 7.09 -20.24 -21.68
CA TYR A 109 6.52 -18.89 -21.66
C TYR A 109 7.61 -17.84 -21.87
N HIS A 110 7.20 -16.65 -22.33
CA HIS A 110 8.10 -15.52 -22.51
C HIS A 110 8.94 -15.25 -21.24
N SER A 111 10.25 -15.03 -21.41
CA SER A 111 11.22 -14.89 -20.30
C SER A 111 10.84 -13.83 -19.24
N LYS A 112 10.13 -12.77 -19.66
CA LYS A 112 9.53 -11.77 -18.75
C LYS A 112 8.55 -12.44 -17.76
N LEU A 113 7.66 -13.33 -18.20
CA LEU A 113 6.70 -14.02 -17.34
C LEU A 113 7.40 -14.94 -16.34
N GLN A 114 8.37 -15.74 -16.80
CA GLN A 114 9.20 -16.56 -15.92
C GLN A 114 9.91 -15.71 -14.85
N LYS A 115 10.42 -14.53 -15.21
CA LYS A 115 11.01 -13.56 -14.28
C LYS A 115 9.98 -13.03 -13.26
N TYR A 116 8.77 -12.70 -13.69
CA TYR A 116 7.72 -12.24 -12.77
C TYR A 116 7.18 -13.36 -11.87
N ALA A 117 7.12 -14.61 -12.35
CA ALA A 117 6.79 -15.76 -11.52
C ALA A 117 7.84 -15.98 -10.42
N ARG A 118 9.15 -15.91 -10.74
CA ARG A 118 10.23 -15.94 -9.73
C ARG A 118 10.14 -14.81 -8.71
N LYS A 119 9.76 -13.60 -9.13
CA LYS A 119 9.53 -12.48 -8.21
C LYS A 119 8.29 -12.71 -7.35
N SER A 120 7.25 -13.30 -7.93
CA SER A 120 5.99 -13.59 -7.25
C SER A 120 6.17 -14.61 -6.13
N LEU A 121 7.07 -15.59 -6.27
CA LEU A 121 7.48 -16.46 -5.15
C LEU A 121 8.03 -15.67 -3.95
N LYS A 122 8.90 -14.69 -4.19
CA LYS A 122 9.45 -13.84 -3.11
C LYS A 122 8.38 -12.96 -2.46
N ILE A 123 7.46 -12.44 -3.27
CA ILE A 123 6.30 -11.66 -2.78
C ILE A 123 5.39 -12.56 -1.95
N LEU A 124 5.15 -13.80 -2.40
CA LEU A 124 4.33 -14.78 -1.68
C LEU A 124 4.92 -15.04 -0.29
N ASP A 125 6.23 -15.31 -0.20
CA ASP A 125 6.89 -15.52 1.09
C ASP A 125 6.77 -14.32 2.03
N GLN A 126 6.86 -13.10 1.50
CA GLN A 126 6.60 -11.88 2.26
C GLN A 126 5.14 -11.80 2.74
N TYR A 127 4.18 -12.13 1.87
CA TYR A 127 2.75 -12.06 2.19
C TYR A 127 2.25 -13.21 3.06
N LYS A 128 2.97 -14.33 3.18
CA LYS A 128 2.72 -15.32 4.25
C LYS A 128 2.73 -14.68 5.64
N VAL A 129 3.61 -13.68 5.83
CA VAL A 129 3.71 -12.91 7.07
C VAL A 129 2.72 -11.74 7.06
N TRP A 130 2.62 -11.00 5.96
CA TRP A 130 1.82 -9.76 5.93
C TRP A 130 0.31 -10.03 5.88
N ALA A 131 -0.16 -11.00 5.09
CA ALA A 131 -1.60 -11.21 4.88
C ALA A 131 -2.35 -11.52 6.20
N PRO A 132 -1.86 -12.38 7.11
CA PRO A 132 -2.52 -12.59 8.40
C PRO A 132 -2.57 -11.33 9.28
N ILE A 133 -1.54 -10.49 9.24
CA ILE A 133 -1.51 -9.20 9.98
C ILE A 133 -2.55 -8.23 9.38
N LEU A 134 -2.53 -8.08 8.06
CA LEU A 134 -3.37 -7.13 7.34
C LEU A 134 -4.85 -7.51 7.39
N SER A 135 -5.19 -8.80 7.46
CA SER A 135 -6.58 -9.29 7.49
C SER A 135 -7.14 -9.52 8.90
N ASN A 136 -6.32 -9.37 9.95
CA ASN A 136 -6.76 -9.60 11.32
C ASN A 136 -7.79 -8.55 11.77
N LYS A 137 -9.05 -8.98 11.91
CA LYS A 137 -10.18 -8.11 12.28
C LYS A 137 -10.32 -7.85 13.79
N SER A 138 -9.48 -8.44 14.64
CA SER A 138 -9.62 -8.33 16.11
C SER A 138 -9.54 -6.89 16.65
N LEU A 139 -8.83 -6.01 15.96
CA LEU A 139 -8.68 -4.58 16.30
C LEU A 139 -9.38 -3.66 15.30
N TYR A 140 -10.28 -4.20 14.47
CA TYR A 140 -11.05 -3.38 13.55
C TYR A 140 -12.12 -2.61 14.31
N ASP A 141 -12.30 -1.36 13.93
CA ASP A 141 -13.41 -0.52 14.37
C ASP A 141 -14.20 -0.08 13.15
N ASP A 142 -15.49 -0.42 13.13
CA ASP A 142 -16.42 -0.18 12.03
C ASP A 142 -16.65 1.31 11.75
N LYS A 143 -16.25 2.20 12.66
CA LYS A 143 -16.23 3.65 12.43
C LYS A 143 -15.19 4.06 11.38
N PHE A 144 -14.14 3.26 11.20
CA PHE A 144 -13.07 3.56 10.26
C PHE A 144 -13.17 2.71 9.00
N SER A 145 -12.67 3.26 7.89
CA SER A 145 -12.63 2.53 6.63
C SER A 145 -11.79 1.26 6.75
N GLN A 146 -12.05 0.27 5.89
CA GLN A 146 -11.20 -0.91 5.77
C GLN A 146 -9.73 -0.52 5.54
N ALA A 147 -9.47 0.47 4.68
CA ALA A 147 -8.12 0.97 4.43
C ALA A 147 -7.43 1.44 5.71
N SER A 148 -8.15 2.20 6.55
CA SER A 148 -7.64 2.72 7.82
C SER A 148 -7.33 1.59 8.80
N ASN A 149 -8.26 0.64 8.95
CA ASN A 149 -8.08 -0.52 9.81
C ASN A 149 -6.87 -1.39 9.39
N VAL A 150 -6.71 -1.64 8.09
CA VAL A 150 -5.57 -2.41 7.55
C VAL A 150 -4.25 -1.68 7.79
N LEU A 151 -4.20 -0.36 7.54
CA LEU A 151 -3.00 0.43 7.80
C LEU A 151 -2.66 0.52 9.28
N ALA A 152 -3.67 0.62 10.15
CA ALA A 152 -3.49 0.59 11.59
C ALA A 152 -2.85 -0.74 12.04
N ASN A 153 -3.32 -1.88 11.54
CA ASN A 153 -2.68 -3.17 11.80
C ASN A 153 -1.23 -3.23 11.31
N ALA A 154 -0.99 -2.77 10.09
CA ALA A 154 0.35 -2.74 9.51
C ALA A 154 1.32 -1.90 10.36
N LEU A 155 0.87 -0.74 10.85
CA LEU A 155 1.65 0.16 11.70
C LEU A 155 1.90 -0.41 13.10
N ARG A 156 0.97 -1.18 13.68
CA ARG A 156 1.17 -1.86 14.98
C ARG A 156 2.10 -3.06 14.90
N SER A 157 2.16 -3.74 13.75
CA SER A 157 2.91 -4.99 13.57
C SER A 157 4.39 -4.91 13.95
N ASP A 158 5.01 -6.04 14.33
CA ASP A 158 6.46 -6.10 14.58
C ASP A 158 7.31 -6.26 13.29
N VAL A 159 6.70 -6.02 12.13
CA VAL A 159 7.37 -6.17 10.82
C VAL A 159 7.79 -4.80 10.30
N LEU A 160 9.05 -4.43 10.50
CA LEU A 160 9.59 -3.11 10.13
C LEU A 160 9.33 -2.71 8.68
N GLU A 161 9.45 -3.66 7.74
CA GLU A 161 9.14 -3.40 6.33
C GLU A 161 7.66 -3.04 6.13
N LEU A 162 6.77 -3.71 6.84
CA LEU A 162 5.34 -3.47 6.75
C LEU A 162 4.97 -2.11 7.34
N LYS A 163 5.51 -1.77 8.53
CA LYS A 163 5.38 -0.44 9.15
C LYS A 163 5.84 0.67 8.19
N LEU A 164 7.01 0.50 7.58
CA LEU A 164 7.57 1.48 6.64
C LEU A 164 6.68 1.68 5.41
N ASN A 165 6.16 0.59 4.83
CA ASN A 165 5.27 0.68 3.67
C ASN A 165 3.92 1.32 4.03
N ALA A 166 3.36 0.99 5.19
CA ALA A 166 2.14 1.61 5.69
C ALA A 166 2.31 3.12 5.91
N ALA A 167 3.37 3.54 6.61
CA ALA A 167 3.67 4.96 6.84
C ALA A 167 3.89 5.75 5.54
N LYS A 168 4.60 5.16 4.56
CA LYS A 168 4.73 5.76 3.22
C LYS A 168 3.37 5.92 2.54
N ARG A 169 2.48 4.95 2.69
CA ARG A 169 1.14 4.99 2.07
C ARG A 169 0.28 6.07 2.70
N VAL A 170 0.28 6.17 4.04
CA VAL A 170 -0.39 7.26 4.79
C VAL A 170 0.04 8.63 4.23
N ILE A 171 1.35 8.85 4.09
CA ILE A 171 1.89 10.10 3.55
C ILE A 171 1.50 10.32 2.09
N ASN A 172 1.73 9.34 1.22
CA ASN A 172 1.55 9.51 -0.23
C ASN A 172 0.08 9.63 -0.64
N GLN A 173 -0.83 9.08 0.16
CA GLN A 173 -2.28 9.13 -0.09
C GLN A 173 -2.98 10.18 0.77
N ASN A 174 -2.23 10.99 1.54
CA ASN A 174 -2.75 12.00 2.47
C ASN A 174 -3.88 11.44 3.35
N ILE A 175 -3.67 10.25 3.91
CA ILE A 175 -4.67 9.62 4.78
C ILE A 175 -4.55 10.27 6.14
N ASP A 176 -5.56 11.04 6.51
CA ASP A 176 -5.70 11.62 7.84
C ASP A 176 -6.89 10.96 8.54
N SER A 177 -6.58 10.16 9.56
CA SER A 177 -7.56 9.38 10.30
C SER A 177 -7.13 9.33 11.75
N GLU A 178 -8.03 9.70 12.66
CA GLU A 178 -7.76 9.68 14.10
C GLU A 178 -7.17 8.33 14.55
N GLN A 179 -7.72 7.20 14.07
CA GLN A 179 -7.18 5.87 14.35
C GLN A 179 -5.71 5.72 13.96
N ILE A 180 -5.33 6.19 12.77
CA ILE A 180 -3.96 6.07 12.26
C ILE A 180 -3.03 6.98 13.07
N ASN A 181 -3.48 8.20 13.37
CA ASN A 181 -2.69 9.17 14.11
C ASN A 181 -2.42 8.68 15.54
N GLU A 182 -3.42 8.10 16.21
CA GLU A 182 -3.24 7.48 17.53
C GLU A 182 -2.30 6.27 17.47
N VAL A 183 -2.41 5.41 16.46
CA VAL A 183 -1.48 4.28 16.30
C VAL A 183 -0.05 4.75 16.08
N LEU A 184 0.15 5.75 15.23
CA LEU A 184 1.47 6.33 15.01
C LEU A 184 2.00 6.93 16.30
N ASN A 185 1.18 7.66 17.05
CA ASN A 185 1.54 8.29 18.31
C ASN A 185 2.02 7.25 19.34
N GLU A 186 1.23 6.20 19.57
CA GLU A 186 1.57 5.14 20.53
C GLU A 186 2.83 4.38 20.12
N GLU A 187 2.94 3.99 18.84
CA GLU A 187 4.12 3.28 18.34
C GLU A 187 5.39 4.15 18.30
N LEU A 188 5.27 5.48 18.32
CA LEU A 188 6.41 6.39 18.39
C LEU A 188 6.83 6.71 19.84
N LYS A 189 5.94 6.56 20.82
CA LYS A 189 6.29 6.61 22.24
C LYS A 189 7.11 5.40 22.66
N ASP A 190 6.81 4.23 22.10
CA ASP A 190 7.58 3.00 22.31
C ASP A 190 8.30 2.54 21.03
N THR A 191 9.56 2.97 20.88
CA THR A 191 10.39 2.61 19.74
C THR A 191 11.08 1.24 19.89
N ARG A 192 10.38 0.23 20.42
CA ARG A 192 10.90 -1.13 20.74
C ARG A 192 11.66 -1.85 19.61
N LEU A 193 11.38 -1.56 18.33
CA LEU A 193 12.06 -2.18 17.19
C LEU A 193 13.22 -1.34 16.65
N LEU A 194 13.50 -0.18 17.25
CA LEU A 194 14.55 0.72 16.81
C LEU A 194 15.92 0.11 17.11
N LYS A 195 16.77 0.09 16.09
CA LYS A 195 18.13 -0.46 16.11
C LYS A 195 19.03 0.44 15.27
N HIS A 196 20.36 0.30 15.41
CA HIS A 196 21.37 1.02 14.62
C HIS A 196 21.45 0.55 13.14
N GLU A 197 20.32 0.24 12.52
CA GLU A 197 20.22 -0.26 11.15
C GLU A 197 19.30 0.62 10.29
N LYS A 198 19.55 0.60 8.97
CA LYS A 198 18.88 1.51 8.03
C LYS A 198 17.36 1.34 8.02
N GLN A 199 16.87 0.11 8.10
CA GLN A 199 15.46 -0.21 7.93
C GLN A 199 14.61 0.26 9.11
N SER A 200 15.04 -0.03 10.35
CA SER A 200 14.32 0.41 11.55
C SER A 200 14.28 1.93 11.65
N ILE A 201 15.41 2.61 11.43
CA ILE A 201 15.50 4.08 11.40
C ILE A 201 14.54 4.66 10.35
N GLN A 202 14.46 4.04 9.16
CA GLN A 202 13.54 4.51 8.13
C GLN A 202 12.08 4.30 8.50
N ALA A 203 11.71 3.15 9.07
CA ALA A 203 10.35 2.88 9.50
C ALA A 203 9.88 3.96 10.48
N TYR A 204 10.63 4.19 11.56
CA TYR A 204 10.29 5.20 12.57
C TYR A 204 10.36 6.63 12.04
N ALA A 205 11.32 6.96 11.15
CA ALA A 205 11.36 8.29 10.55
C ALA A 205 10.14 8.57 9.65
N TYR A 206 9.67 7.59 8.89
CA TYR A 206 8.47 7.75 8.07
C TYR A 206 7.19 7.78 8.91
N MET A 207 7.12 7.02 10.00
CA MET A 207 6.02 7.10 10.97
C MET A 207 5.96 8.47 11.65
N ALA A 208 7.11 8.97 12.15
CA ALA A 208 7.21 10.31 12.71
C ALA A 208 6.81 11.40 11.71
N LYS A 209 7.21 11.25 10.44
CA LYS A 209 6.80 12.16 9.37
C LYS A 209 5.29 12.10 9.11
N ALA A 210 4.71 10.90 9.08
CA ALA A 210 3.28 10.71 8.85
C ALA A 210 2.45 11.40 9.94
N LEU A 211 2.87 11.25 11.21
CA LEU A 211 2.21 11.91 12.34
C LEU A 211 2.42 13.43 12.32
N ALA A 212 3.65 13.91 12.12
CA ALA A 212 3.94 15.34 12.11
C ALA A 212 3.25 16.10 10.98
N ILE A 213 3.03 15.46 9.81
CA ILE A 213 2.34 16.09 8.67
C ILE A 213 0.92 16.54 9.02
N THR A 214 0.27 15.92 10.00
CA THR A 214 -1.07 16.33 10.45
C THR A 214 -1.09 17.77 10.98
N GLY A 215 0.04 18.26 11.52
CA GLY A 215 0.13 19.57 12.16
C GLY A 215 -0.71 19.70 13.44
N ASP A 216 -1.26 18.59 13.95
CA ASP A 216 -2.07 18.60 15.17
C ASP A 216 -1.16 18.71 16.39
N GLU A 217 -1.31 19.81 17.13
CA GLU A 217 -0.55 20.14 18.34
C GLU A 217 -0.67 19.04 19.42
N LYS A 218 -1.73 18.23 19.39
CA LYS A 218 -1.88 17.05 20.27
C LYS A 218 -0.71 16.07 20.15
N TYR A 219 -0.16 15.89 18.94
CA TYR A 219 0.88 14.89 18.68
C TYR A 219 2.30 15.47 18.67
N LYS A 220 2.43 16.79 18.74
CA LYS A 220 3.73 17.48 18.79
C LYS A 220 4.64 16.99 19.92
N PRO A 221 4.16 16.75 21.17
CA PRO A 221 5.02 16.27 22.25
C PRO A 221 5.75 14.96 21.92
N THR A 222 5.11 14.06 21.18
CA THR A 222 5.72 12.79 20.76
C THR A 222 6.87 13.02 19.78
N ILE A 223 6.72 13.97 18.85
CA ILE A 223 7.79 14.31 17.91
C ILE A 223 8.94 15.06 18.61
N GLU A 224 8.62 15.90 19.61
CA GLU A 224 9.61 16.56 20.48
C GLU A 224 10.44 15.55 21.26
N GLN A 225 9.78 14.57 21.89
CA GLN A 225 10.46 13.48 22.60
C GLN A 225 11.40 12.70 21.67
N LEU A 226 10.97 12.37 20.45
CA LEU A 226 11.85 11.73 19.48
C LEU A 226 13.03 12.60 19.05
N ALA A 227 12.86 13.92 18.98
CA ALA A 227 13.93 14.85 18.63
C ALA A 227 14.99 14.96 19.73
N GLN A 228 14.57 14.84 20.99
CA GLN A 228 15.42 15.01 22.17
C GLN A 228 16.07 13.67 22.59
N ASP A 229 15.26 12.63 22.74
CA ASP A 229 15.62 11.46 23.55
C ASP A 229 15.82 10.16 22.74
N SER A 230 15.47 10.13 21.46
CA SER A 230 15.67 8.94 20.63
C SER A 230 17.13 8.48 20.69
N SER A 231 17.37 7.19 20.92
CA SER A 231 18.71 6.58 20.91
C SER A 231 19.44 6.81 19.58
N GLU A 232 18.70 6.89 18.47
CA GLU A 232 19.23 7.12 17.13
C GLU A 232 19.43 8.59 16.76
N LYS A 233 20.68 9.00 16.54
CA LYS A 233 21.02 10.36 16.09
C LYS A 233 20.33 10.76 14.79
N LYS A 234 20.18 9.82 13.85
CA LYS A 234 19.50 10.08 12.57
C LYS A 234 18.01 10.34 12.78
N LEU A 235 17.36 9.57 13.64
CA LEU A 235 15.95 9.76 13.95
C LEU A 235 15.71 11.11 14.65
N ARG A 236 16.56 11.48 15.62
CA ARG A 236 16.54 12.82 16.24
C ARG A 236 16.57 13.93 15.19
N LYS A 237 17.52 13.86 14.25
CA LYS A 237 17.64 14.84 13.16
C LYS A 237 16.39 14.91 12.27
N TYR A 238 15.76 13.78 11.98
CA TYR A 238 14.51 13.77 11.21
C TYR A 238 13.38 14.41 12.00
N ALA A 239 13.19 14.03 13.26
CA ALA A 239 12.17 14.60 14.13
C ALA A 239 12.31 16.12 14.30
N SER A 240 13.52 16.63 14.57
CA SER A 240 13.77 18.09 14.64
C SER A 240 13.42 18.80 13.34
N LYS A 241 13.71 18.17 12.18
CA LYS A 241 13.34 18.72 10.87
C LYS A 241 11.82 18.75 10.68
N TYR A 242 11.10 17.75 11.16
CA TYR A 242 9.65 17.68 11.04
C TYR A 242 8.97 18.70 11.95
N LEU A 243 9.45 18.88 13.19
CA LEU A 243 9.00 19.95 14.08
C LEU A 243 9.05 21.31 13.37
N LYS A 244 10.24 21.72 12.91
CA LYS A 244 10.41 23.00 12.20
C LYS A 244 9.53 23.17 10.95
N LYS A 245 9.10 22.07 10.33
CA LYS A 245 8.39 22.11 9.06
C LYS A 245 6.87 22.16 9.24
N TYR A 246 6.35 21.48 10.25
CA TYR A 246 4.92 21.21 10.40
C TYR A 246 4.29 21.85 11.63
N TYR A 247 5.11 22.36 12.56
CA TYR A 247 4.73 23.10 13.76
C TYR A 247 5.52 24.41 13.83
#